data_AF-A0A0B8PEA2-F1
#
_entry.id   AF-A0A0B8PEA2-F1
#
_cell.length_a   1.000
_cell.length_b   1.000
_cell.length_c   1.000
_cell.angle_alpha   90.00
_cell.angle_beta   90.00
_cell.angle_gamma   90.00
#
_symmetry.space_group_name_H-M   'P 1'
#
loop_
_entity.id
_entity.type
_entity.pdbx_description
1 polymer ?
#
loop_
_entity_poly.entity_id
_entity_poly.type
_entity_poly.pdbx_seq_one_letter_code
_entity_poly.pdbx_strand_id
1 'polypeptide(L)' 'MVIDRSEQEIIPVHPPHDIAELLGIDETQPIIEKRTRGYLHDDTVFEYSRNFFKSTDYKFTLVAKRHKS' A
#
# COMPACT_ATOMS: atom_id res chain seq x y z
N MET A 1 11.94 18.19 9.67
CA MET A 1 12.00 16.99 8.81
C MET A 1 10.88 17.15 7.79
N VAL A 2 11.22 17.24 6.50
CA VAL A 2 10.27 17.47 5.41
C VAL A 2 10.31 16.25 4.51
N ILE A 3 9.14 15.65 4.25
CA ILE A 3 9.01 14.53 3.31
C ILE A 3 9.10 15.12 1.90
N ASP A 4 10.05 14.62 1.12
CA ASP A 4 10.29 15.05 -0.27
C ASP A 4 9.31 14.35 -1.23
N ARG A 5 9.27 13.01 -1.17
CA ARG A 5 8.35 12.21 -1.98
C ARG A 5 7.83 10.98 -1.23
N SER A 6 6.68 10.48 -1.68
CA SER A 6 6.08 9.24 -1.21
C SER A 6 5.75 8.35 -2.39
N GLU A 7 6.27 7.13 -2.37
CA GLU A 7 6.01 6.10 -3.36
C GLU A 7 5.00 5.10 -2.79
N GLN A 8 4.00 4.74 -3.59
CA GLN A 8 2.95 3.81 -3.19
C GLN A 8 2.81 2.69 -4.21
N GLU A 9 2.89 1.44 -3.75
CA GLU A 9 2.64 0.25 -4.54
C GLU A 9 1.36 -0.42 -4.04
N ILE A 10 0.47 -0.83 -4.95
CA ILE A 10 -0.79 -1.51 -4.65
C ILE A 10 -0.76 -2.86 -5.36
N ILE A 11 -0.74 -3.96 -4.60
CA ILE A 11 -0.45 -5.30 -5.12
C ILE A 11 -1.54 -6.27 -4.64
N PRO A 12 -2.15 -7.07 -5.53
CA PRO A 12 -2.99 -8.18 -5.10
C PRO A 12 -2.11 -9.33 -4.59
N VAL A 13 -2.41 -9.84 -3.39
CA VAL A 13 -1.66 -10.94 -2.76
C VAL A 13 -2.61 -11.91 -2.05
N HIS A 14 -2.18 -13.15 -1.85
CA HIS A 14 -2.75 -13.97 -0.78
C HIS A 14 -2.16 -13.51 0.57
N PRO A 15 -2.98 -13.34 1.62
CA PRO A 15 -2.49 -12.90 2.91
C PRO A 15 -1.55 -13.96 3.52
N PRO A 16 -0.50 -13.55 4.22
CA PRO A 16 0.17 -14.41 5.20
C PRO A 16 -0.82 -14.90 6.27
N HIS A 17 -0.55 -16.07 6.88
CA HIS A 17 -1.43 -16.69 7.88
C HIS A 17 -1.85 -15.74 9.01
N ASP A 18 -0.90 -15.04 9.63
CA ASP A 18 -1.16 -14.08 10.71
C ASP A 18 -2.08 -12.93 10.28
N ILE A 19 -1.92 -12.45 9.05
CA ILE A 19 -2.79 -11.41 8.47
C ILE A 19 -4.17 -11.96 8.16
N ALA A 20 -4.28 -13.18 7.63
CA ALA A 20 -5.55 -13.84 7.37
C ALA A 20 -6.36 -14.02 8.67
N GLU A 21 -5.69 -14.43 9.75
CA GLU A 21 -6.27 -14.57 11.08
C GLU A 21 -6.75 -13.22 11.64
N LEU A 22 -5.91 -12.17 11.59
CA LEU A 22 -6.27 -10.83 12.05
C LEU A 22 -7.44 -10.22 11.25
N LEU A 23 -7.52 -10.55 9.97
CA LEU A 23 -8.62 -10.13 9.10
C LEU A 23 -9.84 -11.06 9.22
N GLY A 24 -9.73 -12.24 9.81
CA GLY A 24 -10.80 -13.24 9.88
C GLY A 24 -11.27 -13.70 8.49
N ILE A 25 -10.32 -14.01 7.61
CA ILE A 25 -10.56 -14.50 6.24
C ILE A 25 -9.75 -15.77 5.99
N ASP A 26 -10.10 -16.48 4.91
CA ASP A 26 -9.33 -17.64 4.45
C ASP A 26 -8.03 -17.18 3.76
N GLU A 27 -6.92 -17.91 3.95
CA GLU A 27 -5.62 -17.59 3.34
C GLU A 27 -5.62 -17.66 1.81
N THR A 28 -6.55 -18.42 1.23
CA THR A 28 -6.74 -18.50 -0.22
C THR A 28 -7.54 -17.32 -0.76
N GLN A 29 -8.14 -16.48 0.09
CA GLN A 29 -8.87 -15.30 -0.34
C GLN A 29 -7.90 -14.16 -0.69
N PRO A 30 -7.91 -13.64 -1.94
CA PRO A 30 -7.01 -12.56 -2.34
C PRO A 30 -7.36 -11.23 -1.68
N ILE A 31 -6.33 -10.54 -1.18
CA ILE A 31 -6.40 -9.22 -0.56
C ILE A 31 -5.52 -8.20 -1.30
N ILE A 32 -5.61 -6.93 -0.91
CA ILE A 32 -4.77 -5.87 -1.42
C ILE A 32 -3.69 -5.53 -0.38
N GLU A 33 -2.42 -5.60 -0.78
CA GLU A 33 -1.30 -5.04 -0.03
C GLU A 33 -0.95 -3.64 -0.58
N LYS A 34 -0.95 -2.63 0.29
CA LYS A 34 -0.41 -1.31 0.00
C LYS A 34 0.93 -1.13 0.70
N ARG A 35 1.98 -0.93 -0.08
CA ARG A 35 3.32 -0.55 0.41
C ARG A 35 3.50 0.94 0.23
N THR A 36 4.07 1.60 1.22
CA THR A 36 4.37 3.02 1.14
C THR A 36 5.78 3.28 1.65
N ARG A 37 6.56 4.01 0.85
CA ARG A 37 7.91 4.45 1.18
C ARG A 37 7.95 5.97 1.15
N GLY A 38 8.33 6.59 2.26
CA GLY A 38 8.56 8.02 2.37
C GLY A 38 10.05 8.32 2.33
N TYR A 39 10.46 9.33 1.54
CA TYR A 39 11.86 9.72 1.39
C TYR A 39 12.06 11.18 1.81
N LEU A 40 13.23 11.46 2.39
CA LEU A 40 13.73 12.82 2.60
C LEU A 40 14.43 13.33 1.34
N HIS A 41 14.86 14.60 1.35
CA HIS A 41 15.49 15.26 0.21
C HIS A 41 16.83 14.66 -0.23
N ASP A 42 17.47 13.85 0.61
CA ASP A 42 18.75 13.18 0.36
C ASP A 42 18.56 11.69 0.04
N ASP A 43 17.35 11.31 -0.37
CA ASP A 43 16.92 9.93 -0.65
C ASP A 43 16.95 8.99 0.57
N THR A 44 17.17 9.50 1.79
CA THR A 44 17.02 8.71 3.00
C THR A 44 15.59 8.23 3.14
N VAL A 45 15.41 6.91 3.34
CA VAL A 45 14.09 6.34 3.67
C VAL A 45 13.71 6.80 5.07
N PHE A 46 12.67 7.61 5.14
CA PHE A 46 12.09 8.10 6.39
C PHE A 46 11.06 7.13 6.96
N GLU A 47 10.21 6.55 6.10
CA GLU A 47 9.12 5.68 6.51
C GLU A 47 8.99 4.50 5.55
N TYR A 48 8.71 3.33 6.10
CA TYR A 48 8.20 2.19 5.35
C TYR A 48 6.97 1.61 6.05
N SER A 49 5.85 1.55 5.35
CA SER A 49 4.62 0.93 5.86
C SER A 49 4.06 -0.12 4.89
N ARG A 50 3.48 -1.17 5.47
CA ARG A 50 2.75 -2.24 4.77
C ARG A 50 1.37 -2.34 5.38
N ASN A 51 0.35 -2.21 4.55
CA ASN A 51 -1.05 -2.25 4.96
C ASN A 51 -1.77 -3.31 4.14
N PHE A 52 -2.65 -4.07 4.79
CA PHE A 52 -3.41 -5.15 4.18
C PHE A 52 -4.90 -4.83 4.25
N PHE A 53 -5.59 -4.90 3.11
CA PHE A 53 -6.99 -4.54 2.98
C PHE A 53 -7.78 -5.69 2.37
N LYS A 54 -8.93 -6.01 2.95
CA LYS A 54 -9.91 -6.91 2.32
C LYS A 54 -10.41 -6.27 1.02
N SER A 55 -10.26 -6.99 -0.09
CA SER A 55 -10.72 -6.54 -1.41
C SER A 55 -12.24 -6.31 -1.47
N THR A 56 -13.00 -6.92 -0.55
CA THR A 56 -14.45 -6.74 -0.43
C THR A 56 -14.85 -5.41 0.19
N ASP A 57 -14.00 -4.85 1.05
CA ASP A 57 -14.36 -3.73 1.92
C ASP A 57 -13.70 -2.42 1.47
N TYR A 58 -12.65 -2.51 0.64
CA TYR A 58 -11.87 -1.37 0.18
C TYR A 58 -11.69 -1.33 -1.33
N LYS A 59 -11.72 -0.10 -1.86
CA LYS A 59 -11.41 0.22 -3.26
C LYS A 59 -10.41 1.36 -3.33
N PHE A 60 -9.36 1.18 -4.13
CA PHE A 60 -8.43 2.24 -4.48
C PHE A 60 -8.81 2.88 -5.82
N THR A 61 -8.75 4.20 -5.91
CA THR A 61 -8.97 4.95 -7.15
C THR A 61 -7.77 5.84 -7.39
N LEU A 62 -7.04 5.60 -8.49
CA LEU A 62 -5.91 6.42 -8.90
C LEU A 62 -6.40 7.45 -9.90
N VAL A 63 -6.22 8.73 -9.57
CA VAL A 63 -6.56 9.84 -10.47
C VAL A 63 -5.27 10.51 -10.91
N ALA A 64 -4.89 10.31 -12.17
CA ALA A 64 -3.77 11.00 -12.80
C ALA A 64 -4.30 12.12 -13.72
N LYS A 65 -3.74 13.32 -13.60
CA LYS A 65 -4.01 14.42 -14.53
C LYS A 65 -2.75 14.68 -15.36
N ARG A 66 -2.90 14.77 -16.68
CA ARG A 66 -1.80 15.18 -17.56
C ARG A 66 -1.52 16.67 -17.32
N HIS A 67 -0.27 17.04 -17.10
CA HIS A 67 0.12 18.44 -17.11
C HIS A 67 -0.05 18.98 -18.53
N LYS A 68 -0.76 20.09 -18.70
CA LYS A 68 -0.70 20.82 -19.97
C LYS A 68 0.66 21.54 -19.99
N SER A 69 1.47 21.22 -21.01
CA SER A 69 2.66 22.00 -21.37
C SER A 69 2.28 23.41 -21.79
#